data_AF-A0A024QDK9-F1
#
_entry.id   AF-A0A024QDK9-F1
#
_cell.length_a   1.000
_cell.length_b   1.000
_cell.length_c   1.000
_cell.angle_alpha   90.00
_cell.angle_beta   90.00
_cell.angle_gamma   90.00
#
_symmetry.space_group_name_H-M   'P 1'
#
loop_
_entity.id
_entity.type
_entity.pdbx_description
1 polymer ?
#
loop_
_entity_poly.entity_id
_entity_poly.type
_entity_poly.pdbx_seq_one_letter_code
_entity_poly.pdbx_strand_id
1 'polypeptide(L)'
;MVTTPLQTNALNQLPRELFADGSAAMNTLNQVAGACGTAIANTIFTAGQHNFAIDFPAASQLEILAAGIKYAFYFITGTGISIIGLICSFFVKKDNKEADKVILNTKKPV
;
A
#
# COMPACT_ATOMS: atom_id res chain seq x y z
N MET A 1 -16.44 -2.39 -0.73
CA MET A 1 -16.57 -1.97 -2.14
C MET A 1 -16.15 -0.50 -2.31
N VAL A 2 -14.91 -0.14 -1.95
CA VAL A 2 -14.37 1.24 -2.08
C VAL A 2 -13.26 1.32 -3.16
N THR A 3 -12.71 0.18 -3.60
CA THR A 3 -11.63 0.09 -4.60
C THR A 3 -12.12 0.20 -6.05
N THR A 4 -13.37 -0.14 -6.30
CA THR A 4 -13.98 -0.14 -7.64
C THR A 4 -13.93 1.20 -8.37
N PRO A 5 -14.25 2.37 -7.75
CA PRO A 5 -14.19 3.65 -8.47
C PRO A 5 -12.77 4.02 -8.90
N LEU A 6 -11.73 3.70 -8.12
CA LEU A 6 -10.34 3.99 -8.48
C LEU A 6 -9.86 3.12 -9.64
N GLN A 7 -10.14 1.82 -9.59
CA GLN A 7 -9.77 0.91 -10.68
C GLN A 7 -10.54 1.22 -11.97
N THR A 8 -11.85 1.51 -11.87
CA THR A 8 -12.65 1.90 -13.05
C THR A 8 -12.19 3.23 -13.64
N ASN A 9 -11.84 4.22 -12.81
CA ASN A 9 -11.29 5.49 -13.29
C ASN A 9 -9.90 5.33 -13.92
N ALA A 10 -9.04 4.46 -13.38
CA ALA A 10 -7.73 4.17 -13.95
C ALA A 10 -7.86 3.51 -15.34
N LEU A 11 -8.78 2.56 -15.50
CA LEU A 11 -9.03 1.91 -16.79
C LEU A 11 -9.72 2.84 -17.79
N ASN A 12 -10.64 3.71 -17.36
CA ASN A 12 -11.31 4.70 -18.21
C ASN A 12 -10.37 5.75 -18.83
N GLN A 13 -9.12 5.87 -18.35
CA GLN A 13 -8.09 6.73 -18.95
C GLN A 13 -7.36 6.07 -20.13
N LEU A 14 -7.61 4.78 -20.39
CA LEU A 14 -6.94 4.00 -21.42
C LEU A 14 -7.86 3.82 -22.66
N PRO A 15 -7.33 3.63 -23.88
CA PRO A 15 -8.14 3.21 -25.02
C PRO A 15 -8.84 1.86 -24.74
N ARG A 16 -10.08 1.69 -25.24
CA ARG A 16 -10.89 0.46 -25.02
C ARG A 16 -10.18 -0.83 -25.39
N GLU A 17 -9.30 -0.77 -26.38
CA GLU A 17 -8.52 -1.87 -26.91
C GLU A 17 -7.56 -2.47 -25.87
N LEU A 18 -7.11 -1.66 -24.90
CA LEU A 18 -6.10 -2.03 -23.91
C LEU A 18 -6.68 -2.33 -22.52
N PHE A 19 -8.02 -2.40 -22.39
CA PHE A 19 -8.67 -2.63 -21.08
C PHE A 19 -8.30 -3.98 -20.47
N ALA A 20 -8.15 -5.02 -21.30
CA ALA A 20 -7.73 -6.34 -20.85
C ALA A 20 -6.29 -6.30 -20.28
N ASP A 21 -5.36 -5.65 -20.97
CA ASP A 21 -3.98 -5.50 -20.55
C ASP A 21 -3.85 -4.61 -19.30
N GLY A 22 -4.61 -3.51 -19.24
CA GLY A 22 -4.66 -2.62 -18.09
C GLY A 22 -5.18 -3.33 -16.83
N SER A 23 -6.20 -4.17 -16.96
CA SER A 23 -6.73 -4.98 -15.86
C SER A 23 -5.73 -6.03 -15.37
N ALA A 24 -5.05 -6.72 -16.31
CA ALA A 24 -3.99 -7.66 -15.98
C ALA A 24 -2.81 -6.97 -15.26
N ALA A 25 -2.40 -5.79 -15.73
CA ALA A 25 -1.35 -5.00 -15.09
C ALA A 25 -1.72 -4.57 -13.66
N MET A 26 -2.96 -4.14 -13.42
CA MET A 26 -3.44 -3.80 -12.08
C MET A 26 -3.38 -5.00 -11.12
N ASN A 27 -3.74 -6.19 -11.60
CA ASN A 27 -3.65 -7.41 -10.80
C ASN A 27 -2.19 -7.78 -10.49
N THR A 28 -1.27 -7.65 -11.45
CA THR A 28 0.16 -7.87 -11.21
C THR A 28 0.71 -6.85 -10.20
N LEU A 29 0.35 -5.57 -10.33
CA LEU A 29 0.77 -4.53 -9.38
C LEU A 29 0.28 -4.82 -7.96
N ASN A 30 -0.99 -5.23 -7.80
CA ASN A 30 -1.52 -5.60 -6.48
C ASN A 30 -0.80 -6.81 -5.88
N GLN A 31 -0.50 -7.84 -6.70
CA GLN A 31 0.24 -9.02 -6.25
C GLN A 31 1.67 -8.67 -5.83
N VAL A 32 2.38 -7.88 -6.64
CA VAL A 32 3.73 -7.42 -6.33
C VAL A 32 3.73 -6.55 -5.07
N ALA A 33 2.79 -5.61 -4.94
CA ALA A 33 2.66 -4.77 -3.75
C ALA A 33 2.41 -5.61 -2.49
N GLY A 34 1.54 -6.63 -2.57
CA GLY A 34 1.30 -7.57 -1.47
C GLY A 34 2.54 -8.36 -1.09
N ALA A 35 3.25 -8.91 -2.07
CA ALA A 35 4.49 -9.67 -1.85
C ALA A 35 5.62 -8.79 -1.26
N CYS A 36 5.76 -7.55 -1.71
CA CYS A 36 6.72 -6.61 -1.15
C CYS A 36 6.44 -6.32 0.33
N GLY A 37 5.16 -6.15 0.70
CA GLY A 37 4.78 -5.91 2.09
C GLY A 37 5.22 -7.03 3.03
N THR A 38 5.01 -8.29 2.64
CA THR A 38 5.42 -9.45 3.46
C THR A 38 6.93 -9.63 3.49
N ALA A 39 7.62 -9.42 2.36
CA ALA A 39 9.08 -9.53 2.29
C ALA A 39 9.79 -8.54 3.21
N ILE A 40 9.32 -7.30 3.25
CA ILE A 40 9.85 -6.26 4.15
C ILE A 40 9.61 -6.64 5.61
N ALA A 41 8.39 -7.08 5.95
CA ALA A 41 8.06 -7.50 7.31
C ALA A 41 8.96 -8.67 7.78
N ASN A 42 9.18 -9.67 6.93
CA ASN A 42 10.04 -10.81 7.23
C ASN A 42 11.52 -10.41 7.39
N THR A 43 11.99 -9.47 6.57
CA THR A 43 13.36 -8.94 6.66
C THR A 43 13.60 -8.28 8.00
N ILE A 44 12.67 -7.44 8.46
CA ILE A 44 12.79 -6.73 9.74
C ILE A 44 12.65 -7.70 10.92
N PHE A 45 11.72 -8.65 10.83
CA PHE A 45 11.59 -9.73 11.80
C PHE A 45 12.91 -10.46 11.99
N THR A 46 13.51 -10.92 10.88
CA THR A 46 14.78 -11.68 10.89
C THR A 46 15.95 -10.82 11.39
N ALA A 47 16.04 -9.56 10.94
CA ALA A 47 17.06 -8.62 11.40
C ALA A 47 16.93 -8.34 12.92
N GLY A 48 15.70 -8.23 13.43
CA GLY A 48 15.43 -8.05 14.84
C GLY A 48 15.83 -9.25 15.70
N GLN A 49 15.58 -10.47 15.21
CA GLN A 49 16.06 -11.70 15.86
C GLN A 49 17.59 -11.76 15.87
N HIS A 50 18.22 -11.47 14.73
CA HIS A 50 19.67 -11.52 14.58
C HIS A 50 20.38 -10.52 15.49
N ASN A 51 19.93 -9.26 15.52
CA ASN A 51 20.52 -8.23 16.38
C ASN A 51 20.37 -8.59 17.86
N PHE A 52 19.20 -9.09 18.27
CA PHE A 52 18.99 -9.50 19.66
C PHE A 52 19.84 -10.71 20.07
N ALA A 53 20.04 -11.66 19.16
CA ALA A 53 20.89 -12.82 19.41
C ALA A 53 22.38 -12.46 19.56
N ILE A 54 22.84 -11.39 18.88
CA ILE A 54 24.20 -10.86 19.05
C ILE A 54 24.37 -10.23 20.43
N ASP A 55 23.42 -9.39 20.83
CA ASP A 55 23.47 -8.67 22.10
C ASP A 55 23.31 -9.62 23.31
N PHE A 56 22.58 -10.72 23.14
CA PHE A 56 22.30 -11.70 24.19
C PHE A 56 22.60 -13.13 23.72
N PRO A 57 23.88 -13.56 23.72
CA PRO A 57 24.28 -14.88 23.22
C PRO A 57 23.72 -16.07 24.01
N ALA A 58 23.33 -15.84 25.27
CA ALA A 58 22.73 -16.85 26.15
C ALA A 58 21.19 -16.82 26.13
N ALA A 59 20.56 -15.97 25.31
CA ALA A 59 19.12 -15.87 25.22
C ALA A 59 18.50 -17.17 24.69
N SER A 60 17.36 -17.54 25.25
CA SER A 60 16.57 -18.66 24.77
C SER A 60 15.98 -18.38 23.39
N GLN A 61 15.66 -19.44 22.64
CA GLN A 61 15.01 -19.31 21.33
C GLN A 61 13.67 -18.56 21.41
N LEU A 62 12.97 -18.66 22.55
CA LEU A 62 11.72 -17.94 22.79
C LEU A 62 11.94 -16.43 22.92
N GLU A 63 13.02 -16.00 23.57
CA GLU A 63 13.36 -14.58 23.73
C GLU A 63 13.80 -13.96 22.41
N ILE A 64 14.60 -14.67 21.63
CA ILE A 64 15.01 -14.25 20.28
C ILE A 64 13.77 -14.09 19.38
N LEU A 65 12.84 -15.05 19.44
CA LEU A 65 11.57 -14.95 18.72
C LEU A 65 10.74 -13.74 19.16
N ALA A 66 10.58 -13.53 20.47
CA ALA A 66 9.84 -12.39 21.00
C ALA A 66 10.45 -11.05 20.58
N ALA A 67 11.79 -10.96 20.52
CA ALA A 67 12.48 -9.78 20.02
C ALA A 67 12.16 -9.51 18.54
N GLY A 68 12.23 -10.53 17.68
CA GLY A 68 11.83 -10.42 16.27
C GLY A 68 10.40 -9.92 16.10
N ILE A 69 9.45 -10.48 16.85
CA ILE A 69 8.04 -10.05 16.85
C ILE A 69 7.93 -8.59 17.26
N LYS A 70 8.62 -8.18 18.34
CA LYS A 70 8.62 -6.79 18.82
C LYS A 70 9.09 -5.81 17.74
N TYR A 71 10.18 -6.11 17.05
CA TYR A 71 10.69 -5.27 15.96
C TYR A 71 9.73 -5.22 14.76
N ALA A 72 9.13 -6.35 14.39
CA ALA A 72 8.14 -6.40 13.33
C ALA A 72 6.88 -5.56 13.66
N PHE A 73 6.40 -5.61 14.90
CA PHE A 73 5.29 -4.78 15.36
C PHE A 73 5.63 -3.30 15.31
N TYR A 74 6.78 -2.89 15.82
CA TYR A 74 7.20 -1.48 15.75
C TYR A 74 7.26 -0.94 14.31
N PHE A 75 7.64 -1.77 13.34
CA PHE A 75 7.59 -1.35 11.93
C PHE A 75 6.16 -1.11 11.42
N ILE A 76 5.21 -1.96 11.77
CA ILE A 76 3.82 -1.87 11.31
C ILE A 76 3.06 -0.72 12.00
N THR A 77 3.11 -0.67 13.35
CA THR A 77 2.36 0.31 14.16
C THR A 77 3.14 1.56 14.53
N GLY A 78 4.46 1.46 14.71
CA GLY A 78 5.28 2.50 15.33
C GLY A 78 5.96 3.49 14.38
N THR A 79 6.44 3.06 13.20
CA THR A 79 7.31 3.92 12.37
C THR A 79 7.07 3.87 10.86
N GLY A 80 6.64 2.75 10.29
CA GLY A 80 6.62 2.57 8.84
C GLY A 80 5.28 2.87 8.21
N ILE A 81 4.42 1.87 8.13
CA ILE A 81 3.29 1.88 7.19
C ILE A 81 2.14 2.78 7.67
N SER A 82 1.82 2.75 8.96
CA SER A 82 0.70 3.53 9.51
C SER A 82 0.97 5.03 9.48
N ILE A 83 2.20 5.45 9.83
CA ILE A 83 2.60 6.86 9.80
C ILE A 83 2.74 7.36 8.36
N ILE A 84 3.37 6.58 7.46
CA ILE A 84 3.44 6.95 6.03
C ILE A 84 2.03 7.08 5.45
N GLY A 85 1.13 6.12 5.74
CA GLY A 85 -0.27 6.19 5.31
C GLY A 85 -0.99 7.43 5.84
N LEU A 86 -0.77 7.77 7.12
CA LEU A 86 -1.33 8.96 7.74
C LEU A 86 -0.79 10.26 7.10
N ILE A 87 0.52 10.35 6.86
CA ILE A 87 1.15 11.49 6.20
C ILE A 87 0.61 11.62 4.78
N CYS A 88 0.61 10.54 3.99
CA CYS A 88 0.08 10.51 2.63
C CYS A 88 -1.39 10.94 2.57
N SER A 89 -2.19 10.61 3.59
CA SER A 89 -3.59 11.02 3.69
C SER A 89 -3.75 12.55 3.65
N PHE A 90 -2.87 13.31 4.31
CA PHE A 90 -2.90 14.77 4.27
C PHE A 90 -2.60 15.37 2.89
N PHE A 91 -1.93 14.64 2.01
CA PHE A 91 -1.59 15.09 0.65
C PHE A 91 -2.63 14.72 -0.41
N VAL A 92 -3.70 14.00 -0.05
CA VAL A 92 -4.76 13.66 -1.00
C VAL A 92 -5.57 14.91 -1.36
N LYS A 93 -5.22 15.53 -2.50
CA LYS A 93 -5.96 16.64 -3.10
C LYS A 93 -7.19 16.10 -3.84
N LYS A 94 -8.36 16.63 -3.53
CA LYS A 94 -9.62 16.33 -4.23
C LYS A 94 -9.64 17.13 -5.54
N ASP A 95 -9.44 16.47 -6.68
CA ASP A 95 -9.55 17.11 -7.99
C ASP A 95 -11.03 17.14 -8.41
N ASN A 96 -11.70 18.29 -8.26
CA ASN A 96 -13.13 18.51 -8.52
C ASN A 96 -13.48 18.56 -10.03
N LYS A 97 -12.87 17.71 -10.88
CA LYS A 97 -13.08 17.75 -12.33
C LYS A 97 -14.39 17.09 -12.79
N GLU A 98 -15.06 16.31 -11.93
CA GLU A 98 -16.35 15.69 -12.27
C GLU A 98 -17.53 16.67 -12.14
N ALA A 99 -17.45 17.68 -11.27
CA ALA A 99 -18.49 18.70 -11.17
C ALA A 99 -18.53 19.62 -12.41
N ASP A 100 -17.39 19.85 -13.05
CA ASP A 100 -17.28 20.81 -14.15
C ASP A 100 -17.76 20.24 -15.50
N LYS A 101 -17.61 18.92 -15.73
CA LYS A 101 -18.14 18.27 -16.95
C LYS A 101 -19.67 18.22 -16.97
N VAL A 102 -20.33 18.07 -15.82
CA VAL A 102 -21.80 18.07 -15.71
C VAL A 102 -22.36 19.48 -15.96
N ILE A 103 -21.67 20.53 -15.47
CA ILE A 103 -22.08 21.93 -15.69
C ILE A 103 -21.82 22.36 -17.15
N LEU A 104 -20.73 21.88 -17.78
CA LEU A 104 -20.45 22.16 -19.19
C LEU A 104 -21.40 21.42 -20.16
N ASN A 105 -21.87 20.22 -19.81
CA ASN A 105 -22.84 19.48 -20.64
C ASN A 105 -24.28 20.01 -20.48
N THR A 106 -24.63 20.57 -19.31
CA THR A 106 -25.94 21.20 -19.08
C THR A 106 -26.05 22.63 -19.63
N LYS A 107 -24.92 23.27 -19.96
CA LYS A 107 -24.87 24.62 -20.56
C LYS A 107 -24.77 24.63 -22.09
N LYS A 108 -24.81 23.49 -22.78
CA LYS A 108 -24.89 23.47 -24.25
C LYS A 108 -26.35 23.64 -24.66
N PRO A 109 -26.78 24.82 -25.17
CA PRO A 109 -28.12 24.97 -25.70
C PRO A 109 -28.25 24.08 -26.95
N VAL A 110 -29.27 23.23 -26.97
CA VAL A 110 -29.86 22.72 -28.20
C VAL A 110 -30.81 23.78 -28.73
#